data_AF-A0A6C0HF75-F1
#
_entry.id   AF-A0A6C0HF75-F1
#
_cell.length_a   1.000
_cell.length_b   1.000
_cell.length_c   1.000
_cell.angle_alpha   90.00
_cell.angle_beta   90.00
_cell.angle_gamma   90.00
#
_symmetry.space_group_name_H-M   'P 1'
#
loop_
_entity.id
_entity.type
_entity.pdbx_description
1 polymer ?
#
loop_
_entity_poly.entity_id
_entity_poly.type
_entity_poly.pdbx_seq_one_letter_code
_entity_poly.pdbx_strand_id
1 'polypeptide(L)'
;MATNQPAIQPQAQAQAQPQPQAQTQVQAQPLQEAPLPSAQVLLQSAKLAQQLDRPIQLDYYADTFSGKAVIGEDPETKDKLLVKSNDEYTSLIQKIYKVSEDYLILTENSIYIVSGKVQKRKIQSSSLVVTN
;
A
#
# COMPACT_ATOMS: atom_id res chain seq x y z
N MET A 1 -22.58 -8.85 -76.10
CA MET A 1 -21.67 -9.37 -75.05
C MET A 1 -20.31 -8.76 -75.27
N ALA A 2 -19.63 -8.42 -74.17
CA ALA A 2 -18.25 -7.90 -74.09
C ALA A 2 -17.99 -6.48 -74.63
N THR A 3 -17.78 -5.53 -73.71
CA THR A 3 -16.56 -4.72 -73.79
C THR A 3 -16.11 -4.30 -72.39
N ASN A 4 -14.84 -4.59 -72.14
CA ASN A 4 -13.99 -4.26 -71.00
C ASN A 4 -13.30 -2.93 -71.32
N GLN A 5 -13.26 -1.96 -70.40
CA GLN A 5 -12.11 -1.03 -70.19
C GLN A 5 -12.39 0.04 -69.10
N PRO A 6 -11.35 0.70 -68.53
CA PRO A 6 -11.04 0.59 -67.11
C PRO A 6 -11.31 1.87 -66.31
N ALA A 7 -11.54 1.69 -65.01
CA ALA A 7 -11.66 2.77 -64.04
C ALA A 7 -10.32 3.49 -63.85
N ILE A 8 -10.35 4.80 -64.11
CA ILE A 8 -9.26 5.75 -63.87
C ILE A 8 -9.25 6.10 -62.38
N GLN A 9 -8.12 5.91 -61.71
CA GLN A 9 -7.88 6.40 -60.36
C GLN A 9 -7.57 7.91 -60.41
N PRO A 10 -8.11 8.72 -59.49
CA PRO A 10 -7.51 9.99 -59.11
C PRO A 10 -6.79 9.85 -57.76
N GLN A 11 -5.46 9.95 -57.84
CA GLN A 11 -4.58 10.76 -57.00
C GLN A 11 -4.79 10.73 -55.48
N ALA A 12 -3.79 10.15 -54.81
CA ALA A 12 -3.53 10.25 -53.39
C ALA A 12 -3.42 11.72 -52.94
N GLN A 13 -4.40 12.18 -52.17
CA GLN A 13 -4.24 13.33 -51.29
C GLN A 13 -3.63 12.85 -49.97
N ALA A 14 -2.49 13.40 -49.61
CA ALA A 14 -1.86 13.24 -48.32
C ALA A 14 -2.80 13.80 -47.23
N GLN A 15 -3.47 12.91 -46.49
CA GLN A 15 -4.13 13.26 -45.24
C GLN A 15 -3.18 12.86 -44.10
N ALA A 16 -2.67 13.86 -43.39
CA ALA A 16 -2.01 13.69 -42.12
C ALA A 16 -2.99 12.98 -41.16
N GLN A 17 -2.59 11.80 -40.68
CA GLN A 17 -3.33 11.05 -39.68
C GLN A 17 -3.37 11.89 -38.38
N PRO A 18 -4.55 12.13 -37.78
CA PRO A 18 -4.60 12.43 -36.36
C PRO A 18 -4.18 11.16 -35.60
N GLN A 19 -3.17 11.29 -34.76
CA GLN A 19 -2.71 10.25 -33.83
C GLN A 19 -3.90 9.65 -33.07
N PRO A 20 -3.92 8.33 -32.79
CA PRO A 20 -4.93 7.74 -31.93
C PRO A 20 -4.79 8.36 -30.53
N GLN A 21 -5.79 9.15 -30.14
CA GLN A 21 -5.97 9.59 -28.76
C GLN A 21 -6.14 8.34 -27.90
N ALA A 22 -5.15 8.07 -27.05
CA ALA A 22 -5.28 7.10 -25.97
C ALA A 22 -6.39 7.58 -25.02
N GLN A 23 -7.61 7.09 -25.22
CA GLN A 23 -8.69 7.22 -24.26
C GLN A 23 -8.36 6.29 -23.09
N THR A 24 -7.75 6.83 -22.04
CA THR A 24 -7.67 6.14 -20.74
C THR A 24 -9.08 6.05 -20.17
N GLN A 25 -9.79 4.98 -20.50
CA GLN A 25 -11.02 4.61 -19.82
C GLN A 25 -10.67 4.21 -18.40
N VAL A 26 -10.83 5.14 -17.45
CA VAL A 26 -10.88 4.80 -16.02
C VAL A 26 -12.17 4.04 -15.77
N GLN A 27 -12.13 2.71 -15.97
CA GLN A 27 -13.17 1.83 -15.47
C GLN A 27 -13.22 1.98 -13.95
N ALA A 28 -14.30 2.57 -13.44
CA ALA A 28 -14.59 2.58 -12.02
C ALA A 28 -14.82 1.14 -11.56
N GLN A 29 -13.75 0.46 -11.16
CA GLN A 29 -13.85 -0.76 -10.39
C GLN A 29 -14.65 -0.42 -9.13
N PRO A 30 -15.59 -1.26 -8.67
CA PRO A 30 -16.26 -1.02 -7.41
C PRO A 30 -15.16 -0.85 -6.35
N LEU A 31 -15.05 0.36 -5.80
CA LEU A 31 -14.20 0.67 -4.68
C LEU A 31 -14.68 -0.26 -3.56
N GLN A 32 -14.03 -1.42 -3.42
CA GLN A 32 -14.10 -2.16 -2.16
C GLN A 32 -13.70 -1.13 -1.13
N GLU A 33 -14.62 -0.78 -0.22
CA GLU A 33 -14.37 0.19 0.85
C GLU A 33 -13.10 -0.26 1.57
N ALA A 34 -11.97 0.35 1.20
CA ALA A 34 -10.70 0.05 1.83
C ALA A 34 -10.90 0.43 3.30
N PRO A 35 -10.56 -0.46 4.24
CA PRO A 35 -10.77 -0.17 5.65
C PRO A 35 -10.05 1.13 5.97
N LEU A 36 -10.78 2.10 6.51
CA LEU A 36 -10.24 3.39 6.88
C LEU A 36 -9.94 3.43 8.38
N PRO A 37 -8.86 4.11 8.77
CA PRO A 37 -8.58 4.40 10.17
C PRO A 37 -9.57 5.40 10.74
N SER A 38 -9.78 5.36 12.05
CA SER A 38 -10.60 6.35 12.73
C SER A 38 -10.00 7.76 12.65
N ALA A 39 -10.84 8.80 12.54
CA ALA A 39 -10.37 10.19 12.50
C ALA A 39 -9.52 10.59 13.73
N GLN A 40 -9.81 9.98 14.90
CA GLN A 40 -9.04 10.19 16.12
C GLN A 40 -7.60 9.67 15.99
N VAL A 41 -7.39 8.47 15.40
CA VAL A 41 -6.05 7.91 15.24
C VAL A 41 -5.21 8.80 14.31
N LEU A 42 -5.83 9.32 13.24
CA LEU A 42 -5.19 10.24 12.30
C LEU A 42 -4.75 11.53 13.01
N LEU A 43 -5.64 12.13 13.81
CA LEU A 43 -5.30 13.34 14.56
C LEU A 43 -4.15 13.12 15.55
N GLN A 44 -4.13 11.99 16.26
CA GLN A 44 -3.05 11.67 17.20
C GLN A 44 -1.74 11.35 16.46
N SER A 45 -1.82 10.66 15.32
CA SER A 45 -0.66 10.39 14.47
C SER A 45 0.00 11.68 13.96
N ALA A 46 -0.81 12.66 13.53
CA ALA A 46 -0.34 13.97 13.08
C ALA A 46 0.39 14.74 14.19
N LYS A 47 -0.13 14.71 15.42
CA LYS A 47 0.54 15.32 16.58
C LYS A 47 1.90 14.70 16.86
N LEU A 48 1.97 13.37 16.84
CA LEU A 48 3.23 12.65 17.06
C LEU A 48 4.23 12.87 15.93
N ALA A 49 3.76 12.88 14.68
CA ALA A 49 4.57 13.15 13.50
C ALA A 49 5.23 14.52 13.58
N GLN A 50 4.47 15.55 13.98
CA GLN A 50 5.01 16.89 14.17
C GLN A 50 6.01 16.96 15.34
N GLN A 51 5.73 16.26 16.44
CA GLN A 51 6.61 16.29 17.62
C GLN A 51 7.93 15.56 17.40
N LEU A 52 7.91 14.45 16.65
CA LEU A 52 9.05 13.56 16.46
C LEU A 52 9.74 13.74 15.12
N ASP A 53 9.19 14.59 14.24
CA ASP A 53 9.61 14.80 12.85
C ASP A 53 9.70 13.49 12.07
N ARG A 54 8.62 12.69 12.13
CA ARG A 54 8.54 11.36 11.48
C ARG A 54 7.34 11.27 10.55
N PRO A 55 7.50 10.69 9.35
CA PRO A 55 6.38 10.45 8.44
C PRO A 55 5.39 9.43 9.00
N ILE A 56 4.13 9.60 8.62
CA ILE A 56 3.04 8.68 8.92
C ILE A 56 2.88 7.72 7.74
N GLN A 57 2.87 6.42 8.02
CA GLN A 57 2.70 5.36 7.04
C GLN A 57 1.40 4.57 7.32
N LEU A 58 0.62 4.32 6.26
CA LEU A 58 -0.68 3.62 6.29
C LEU A 58 -0.71 2.33 5.45
N ASP A 59 0.41 1.98 4.84
CA ASP A 59 0.62 0.77 4.05
C ASP A 59 0.19 -0.52 4.79
N TYR A 60 0.50 -0.62 6.09
CA TYR A 60 0.11 -1.78 6.91
C TYR A 60 -1.34 -1.76 7.41
N TYR A 61 -2.10 -0.68 7.25
CA TYR A 61 -3.42 -0.57 7.87
C TYR A 61 -4.41 -1.59 7.30
N ALA A 62 -4.53 -1.67 5.97
CA ALA A 62 -5.42 -2.61 5.31
C ALA A 62 -5.01 -4.07 5.56
N ASP A 63 -3.71 -4.36 5.52
CA ASP A 63 -3.18 -5.70 5.74
C ASP A 63 -3.36 -6.18 7.18
N THR A 64 -3.24 -5.28 8.16
CA THR A 64 -3.53 -5.61 9.58
C THR A 64 -5.04 -5.76 9.81
N PHE A 65 -5.88 -4.99 9.12
CA PHE A 65 -7.34 -5.18 9.16
C PHE A 65 -7.78 -6.53 8.58
N SER A 66 -7.15 -6.97 7.48
CA SER A 66 -7.39 -8.27 6.85
C SER A 66 -6.67 -9.44 7.54
N GLY A 67 -5.86 -9.18 8.57
CA GLY A 67 -5.10 -10.21 9.29
C GLY A 67 -3.91 -10.80 8.53
N LYS A 68 -3.48 -10.16 7.43
CA LYS A 68 -2.27 -10.52 6.67
C LYS A 68 -1.01 -10.07 7.41
N ALA A 69 -1.07 -8.89 8.04
CA ALA A 69 0.01 -8.37 8.86
C ALA A 69 -0.27 -8.53 10.36
N VAL A 70 0.78 -8.84 11.12
CA VAL A 70 0.74 -9.13 12.55
C VAL A 70 1.88 -8.42 13.27
N ILE A 71 1.70 -8.19 14.57
CA ILE A 71 2.79 -7.75 15.44
C ILE A 71 3.55 -8.99 15.88
N GLY A 72 4.78 -9.12 15.40
CA GLY A 72 5.74 -10.11 15.85
C GLY A 72 6.40 -9.69 17.14
N GLU A 73 6.53 -10.61 18.10
CA GLU A 73 7.35 -10.46 19.30
C GLU A 73 8.42 -11.54 19.35
N ASP A 74 9.67 -11.13 19.54
CA ASP A 74 10.77 -12.04 19.78
C ASP A 74 10.69 -12.65 21.19
N PRO A 75 10.69 -14.00 21.33
CA PRO A 75 10.58 -14.63 22.64
C PRO A 75 11.80 -14.38 23.54
N GLU A 76 12.99 -14.19 22.97
CA GLU A 76 14.27 -14.01 23.66
C GLU A 76 14.54 -12.53 23.95
N THR A 77 14.53 -11.67 22.93
CA THR A 77 14.86 -10.25 23.10
C THR A 77 13.69 -9.39 23.54
N LYS A 78 12.45 -9.90 23.42
CA LYS A 78 11.18 -9.15 23.62
C LYS A 78 10.94 -8.02 22.64
N ASP A 79 11.77 -7.91 21.62
CA ASP A 79 11.62 -6.94 20.56
C ASP A 79 10.34 -7.17 19.78
N LYS A 80 9.74 -6.08 19.30
CA LYS A 80 8.51 -6.12 18.53
C LYS A 80 8.76 -5.56 17.14
N LEU A 81 8.17 -6.17 16.13
CA LEU A 81 8.22 -5.68 14.76
C LEU A 81 6.90 -5.98 14.04
N LEU A 82 6.58 -5.19 13.03
CA LEU A 82 5.43 -5.46 12.17
C LEU A 82 5.85 -6.43 11.08
N VAL A 83 5.18 -7.58 11.00
CA VAL A 83 5.43 -8.61 9.99
C VAL A 83 4.22 -8.74 9.10
N LYS A 84 4.41 -8.54 7.80
CA LYS A 84 3.43 -8.90 6.79
C LYS A 84 3.79 -10.20 6.10
N SER A 85 5.08 -10.45 5.90
CA SER A 85 5.62 -11.70 5.33
C SER A 85 7.07 -11.86 5.80
N ASN A 86 7.71 -13.02 5.55
CA ASN A 86 9.11 -13.23 5.95
C ASN A 86 10.06 -12.18 5.35
N ASP A 87 9.78 -11.69 4.14
CA ASP A 87 10.59 -10.69 3.44
C ASP A 87 10.12 -9.25 3.66
N GLU A 88 8.92 -9.04 4.24
CA GLU A 88 8.30 -7.72 4.40
C GLU A 88 7.96 -7.48 5.87
N TYR A 89 8.90 -6.84 6.56
CA TYR A 89 8.79 -6.47 7.96
C TYR A 89 9.37 -5.07 8.22
N THR A 90 8.90 -4.43 9.30
CA THR A 90 9.41 -3.12 9.72
C THR A 90 10.65 -3.25 10.59
N SER A 91 11.33 -2.12 10.79
CA SER A 91 12.29 -1.97 11.90
C SER A 91 11.64 -2.21 13.27
N LEU A 92 12.48 -2.30 14.29
CA LEU A 92 12.06 -2.48 15.67
C LEU A 92 11.06 -1.40 16.11
N ILE A 93 10.00 -1.86 16.76
CA ILE A 93 8.96 -1.03 17.34
C ILE A 93 9.48 -0.50 18.67
N GLN A 94 9.64 0.81 18.75
CA GLN A 94 10.05 1.52 19.94
C GLN A 94 8.88 1.69 20.91
N LYS A 95 7.68 1.97 20.37
CA LYS A 95 6.51 2.23 21.20
C LYS A 95 5.21 1.95 20.46
N ILE A 96 4.21 1.47 21.20
CA ILE A 96 2.86 1.23 20.71
C ILE A 96 1.89 2.07 21.55
N TYR A 97 1.08 2.88 20.89
CA TYR A 97 -0.02 3.62 21.52
C TYR A 97 -1.34 3.04 21.06
N LYS A 98 -2.27 2.83 21.98
CA LYS A 98 -3.66 2.51 21.65
C LYS A 98 -4.43 3.82 21.55
N VAL A 99 -5.13 4.05 20.45
CA VAL A 99 -5.99 5.22 20.27
C VAL A 99 -7.33 4.75 19.76
N SER A 100 -8.34 4.87 20.63
CA SER A 100 -9.68 4.32 20.39
C SER A 100 -9.59 2.81 20.10
N GLU A 101 -9.99 2.39 18.91
CA GLU A 101 -9.96 1.00 18.45
C GLU A 101 -8.65 0.66 17.73
N ASP A 102 -7.90 1.64 17.25
CA ASP A 102 -6.68 1.44 16.45
C ASP A 102 -5.39 1.57 17.29
N TYR A 103 -4.26 1.22 16.67
CA TYR A 103 -2.95 1.37 17.27
C TYR A 103 -2.02 2.23 16.41
N LEU A 104 -1.19 3.02 17.08
CA LEU A 104 -0.07 3.75 16.50
C LEU A 104 1.23 3.09 16.91
N ILE A 105 2.05 2.78 15.93
CA ILE A 105 3.30 2.06 16.10
C ILE A 105 4.44 2.99 15.70
N LEU A 106 5.30 3.29 16.66
CA LEU A 106 6.46 4.13 16.44
C LEU A 106 7.66 3.23 16.25
N THR A 107 8.26 3.34 15.08
CA THR A 107 9.59 2.81 14.77
C THR A 107 10.59 3.95 14.84
N GLU A 108 11.86 3.68 14.62
CA GLU A 108 12.93 4.69 14.64
C GLU A 108 12.66 5.87 13.68
N ASN A 109 12.21 5.58 12.45
CA ASN A 109 12.11 6.58 11.40
C ASN A 109 10.68 6.88 10.95
N SER A 110 9.67 6.16 11.45
CA SER A 110 8.30 6.28 10.93
C SER A 110 7.24 5.89 11.94
N ILE A 111 6.03 6.44 11.75
CA ILE A 111 4.85 6.16 12.55
C ILE A 111 3.87 5.37 11.68
N TYR A 112 3.59 4.13 12.04
CA TYR A 112 2.62 3.28 11.35
C TYR A 112 1.27 3.32 12.05
N ILE A 113 0.21 3.39 11.26
CA ILE A 113 -1.16 3.23 11.76
C ILE A 113 -1.59 1.79 11.47
N VAL A 114 -2.03 1.07 12.49
CA VAL A 114 -2.51 -0.31 12.35
C VAL A 114 -3.90 -0.46 12.94
N SER A 115 -4.68 -1.35 12.35
CA SER A 115 -6.04 -1.59 12.81
C SER A 115 -6.07 -2.29 14.16
N GLY A 116 -7.11 -2.02 14.95
CA GLY A 116 -7.43 -2.73 16.19
C GLY A 116 -7.51 -4.25 16.09
N LYS A 117 -7.76 -4.77 14.88
CA LYS A 117 -7.87 -6.20 14.59
C LYS A 117 -6.51 -6.91 14.45
N VAL A 118 -5.41 -6.18 14.54
CA VAL A 118 -4.06 -6.74 14.41
C VAL A 118 -3.82 -7.86 15.42
N GLN A 119 -3.32 -9.00 14.94
CA GLN A 119 -2.96 -10.14 15.80
C GLN A 119 -1.51 -10.02 16.26
N LYS A 120 -1.21 -10.64 17.41
CA LYS A 120 0.15 -10.78 17.93
C LYS A 120 0.63 -12.21 17.72
N ARG A 121 1.84 -12.39 17.21
CA ARG A 121 2.50 -13.71 17.07
C ARG A 121 3.90 -13.67 17.64
N LYS A 122 4.34 -14.81 18.18
CA LYS A 122 5.75 -14.99 18.55
C LYS A 122 6.51 -15.34 17.28
N ILE A 123 7.57 -14.60 16.99
CA ILE A 123 8.45 -14.83 15.84
C ILE A 123 9.88 -14.87 16.35
N GLN A 124 10.74 -15.69 15.77
CA GLN A 124 12.16 -15.60 16.05
C GLN A 124 12.76 -14.61 15.06
N SER A 125 13.21 -13.46 15.54
CA SER A 125 13.82 -12.42 14.70
C SER A 125 15.08 -12.94 14.00
N SER A 126 15.80 -13.88 14.62
CA SER A 126 16.92 -14.59 14.01
C SER A 126 16.55 -15.31 12.71
N SER A 127 15.33 -15.85 12.58
CA SER A 127 14.87 -16.51 11.35
C SER A 127 14.53 -15.56 10.21
N LEU A 128 14.38 -14.26 10.48
CA LEU A 128 14.16 -13.23 9.46
C LEU A 128 15.46 -12.58 8.97
N VAL A 129 16.56 -12.73 9.73
CA VAL A 129 17.86 -12.09 9.48
C VAL A 129 18.88 -13.05 8.82
N VAL A 130 18.50 -14.29 8.52
CA VAL A 130 19.36 -15.35 7.96
C VAL A 130 18.94 -15.57 6.50
N THR A 131 19.71 -15.33 5.43
CA THR A 131 21.14 -15.48 5.14
C THR A 131 21.48 -14.59 3.95
N ASN A 132 22.60 -13.87 3.99
CA ASN A 132 23.33 -13.48 2.77
C ASN A 132 24.83 -13.59 3.02
#